data_AF-Q21I79-F1
#
_entry.id   AF-Q21I79-F1
#
_cell.length_a   1.000
_cell.length_b   1.000
_cell.length_c   1.000
_cell.angle_alpha   90.00
_cell.angle_beta   90.00
_cell.angle_gamma   90.00
#
_symmetry.space_group_name_H-M   'P 1'
#
loop_
_entity.id
_entity.type
_entity.pdbx_description
1 polymer ?
#
loop_
_entity_poly.entity_id
_entity_poly.type
_entity_poly.pdbx_seq_one_letter_code
_entity_poly.pdbx_strand_id
1 'polypeptide(L)'
;MQIKELLSLSYWIDENVKKLQVVQKYQQLHKAMQQNVNARNNQPMQPFETQKDALIDAIEKISLSGLTNEQERMLSKLEISHYIGSEGVTNLEDLLFRNSLDIATATAEVNSIHGKLTQAIQKSDQLKSNLASLIDVDDEDSDEDEQVVMRVHFQNDVSLNNLTDFKKMGNTWWEIGRGIAMAHGYAPEDVKVVGAQKGSIIIELAVIAAIATTTSTIILSALKVADRVLTIRKKAEEIKALKLGNQKLEAELSKEADKEKKEGLESITKEISVNLNINQNGDGEKFKVLEKSVKNLIEFVEKGGEVDFYSPESSEDNQDVEQMKVNFAEIKKLEKRVLAIESKSS
;
A
#
# COMPACT_ATOMS: atom_id res chain seq x y z
N MET A 1 -5.56 -8.64 -10.80
CA MET A 1 -4.32 -9.37 -10.41
C MET A 1 -3.87 -10.29 -11.53
N GLN A 2 -2.58 -10.24 -11.91
CA GLN A 2 -1.99 -11.13 -12.93
C GLN A 2 -1.72 -12.55 -12.37
N ILE A 3 -1.53 -13.55 -13.23
CA ILE A 3 -1.32 -14.94 -12.79
C ILE A 3 0.04 -15.11 -12.10
N LYS A 4 1.13 -14.54 -12.64
CA LYS A 4 2.46 -14.55 -11.99
C LYS A 4 2.41 -13.89 -10.60
N GLU A 5 1.70 -12.77 -10.46
CA GLU A 5 1.48 -12.06 -9.19
C GLU A 5 0.62 -12.87 -8.18
N LEU A 6 -0.35 -13.63 -8.68
CA LEU A 6 -1.13 -14.56 -7.86
C LEU A 6 -0.26 -15.73 -7.35
N LEU A 7 0.63 -16.24 -8.20
CA LEU A 7 1.59 -17.28 -7.83
C LEU A 7 2.61 -16.73 -6.82
N SER A 8 3.15 -15.52 -7.01
CA SER A 8 4.05 -14.88 -6.04
C SER A 8 3.38 -14.65 -4.69
N LEU A 9 2.09 -14.28 -4.66
CA LEU A 9 1.33 -14.21 -3.40
C LEU A 9 1.26 -15.56 -2.68
N SER A 10 1.18 -16.68 -3.42
CA SER A 10 1.18 -18.00 -2.80
C SER A 10 2.53 -18.34 -2.14
N TYR A 11 3.64 -17.99 -2.79
CA TYR A 11 4.98 -18.11 -2.20
C TYR A 11 5.13 -17.19 -0.99
N TRP A 12 4.61 -15.97 -1.06
CA TRP A 12 4.60 -15.04 0.07
C TRP A 12 3.84 -15.62 1.28
N ILE A 13 2.70 -16.28 1.08
CA ILE A 13 1.94 -16.96 2.15
C ILE A 13 2.77 -18.09 2.76
N ASP A 14 3.52 -18.86 1.97
CA ASP A 14 4.42 -19.90 2.47
C ASP A 14 5.49 -19.30 3.40
N GLU A 15 6.20 -18.29 2.92
CA GLU A 15 7.34 -17.69 3.64
C GLU A 15 6.92 -16.86 4.85
N ASN A 16 5.80 -16.15 4.79
CA ASN A 16 5.40 -15.22 5.84
C ASN A 16 4.37 -15.81 6.80
N VAL A 17 3.51 -16.74 6.37
CA VAL A 17 2.46 -17.30 7.23
C VAL A 17 2.79 -18.72 7.67
N LYS A 18 3.16 -19.62 6.74
CA LYS A 18 3.41 -21.03 7.07
C LYS A 18 4.73 -21.23 7.80
N LYS A 19 5.81 -20.63 7.30
CA LYS A 19 7.15 -20.73 7.91
C LYS A 19 7.19 -20.15 9.32
N LEU A 20 6.44 -19.07 9.57
CA LEU A 20 6.25 -18.49 10.91
C LEU A 20 5.26 -19.27 11.79
N GLN A 21 4.66 -20.33 11.27
CA GLN A 21 3.75 -21.23 11.98
C GLN A 21 2.54 -20.52 12.60
N VAL A 22 2.01 -19.50 11.93
CA VAL A 22 0.92 -18.66 12.45
C VAL A 22 -0.32 -19.49 12.80
N VAL A 23 -0.73 -20.42 11.92
CA VAL A 23 -1.87 -21.31 12.15
C VAL A 23 -1.66 -22.15 13.41
N GLN A 24 -0.49 -22.74 13.57
CA GLN A 24 -0.17 -23.60 14.71
C GLN A 24 -0.18 -22.78 16.00
N LYS A 25 0.31 -21.54 15.98
CA LYS A 25 0.30 -20.65 17.14
C LYS A 25 -1.12 -20.22 17.53
N TYR A 26 -1.98 -19.90 16.58
CA TYR A 26 -3.42 -19.71 16.83
C TYR A 26 -4.06 -20.95 17.43
N GLN A 27 -3.73 -22.15 16.91
CA GLN A 27 -4.22 -23.41 17.45
C GLN A 27 -3.75 -23.66 18.88
N GLN A 28 -2.51 -23.33 19.20
CA GLN A 28 -1.94 -23.46 20.55
C GLN A 28 -2.63 -22.52 21.54
N LEU A 29 -2.84 -21.26 21.15
CA LEU A 29 -3.59 -20.30 21.95
C LEU A 29 -5.03 -20.77 22.20
N HIS A 30 -5.73 -21.19 21.14
CA HIS A 30 -7.08 -21.75 21.25
C HIS A 30 -7.12 -22.94 22.22
N LYS A 31 -6.18 -23.88 22.11
CA LYS A 31 -6.13 -25.05 23.02
C LYS A 31 -5.95 -24.64 24.49
N ALA A 32 -5.08 -23.68 24.77
CA ALA A 32 -4.87 -23.18 26.12
C ALA A 32 -6.13 -22.49 26.68
N MET A 33 -6.77 -21.62 25.88
CA MET A 33 -8.00 -20.95 26.29
C MET A 33 -9.18 -21.93 26.47
N GLN A 34 -9.32 -22.91 25.57
CA GLN A 34 -10.36 -23.93 25.65
C GLN A 34 -10.24 -24.81 26.89
N GLN A 35 -9.02 -25.06 27.38
CA GLN A 35 -8.81 -25.75 28.66
C GLN A 35 -9.41 -24.94 29.83
N ASN A 36 -9.26 -23.61 29.82
CA ASN A 36 -9.85 -22.73 30.83
C ASN A 36 -11.38 -22.66 30.72
N VAL A 37 -11.94 -22.70 29.51
CA VAL A 37 -13.40 -22.81 29.30
C VAL A 37 -13.95 -24.12 29.86
N ASN A 38 -13.20 -25.21 29.69
CA ASN A 38 -13.60 -26.55 30.12
C ASN A 38 -13.31 -26.83 31.60
N ALA A 39 -12.51 -25.99 32.27
CA ALA A 39 -12.20 -26.10 33.69
C ALA A 39 -13.49 -25.86 34.51
N ARG A 40 -14.23 -26.94 34.78
CA ARG A 40 -15.42 -26.90 35.63
C ARG A 40 -15.02 -26.82 37.11
N ASN A 41 -15.74 -25.98 37.87
CA ASN A 41 -15.78 -25.85 39.33
C ASN A 41 -14.50 -26.29 40.08
N ASN A 42 -13.66 -25.30 40.41
CA ASN A 42 -12.45 -25.36 41.27
C ASN A 42 -11.14 -25.86 40.66
N GLN A 43 -11.02 -26.00 39.34
CA GLN A 43 -9.69 -26.11 38.74
C GLN A 43 -9.08 -24.71 38.53
N PRO A 44 -7.82 -24.49 38.93
CA PRO A 44 -7.15 -23.22 38.68
C PRO A 44 -7.02 -23.02 37.17
N MET A 45 -7.43 -21.84 36.69
CA MET A 45 -7.18 -21.44 35.30
C MET A 45 -5.68 -21.46 35.02
N GLN A 46 -5.30 -22.00 33.87
CA GLN A 46 -3.92 -21.97 33.43
C GLN A 46 -3.65 -20.66 32.69
N PRO A 47 -2.50 -20.01 32.94
CA PRO A 47 -2.07 -18.87 32.16
C PRO A 47 -1.86 -19.28 30.70
N PHE A 48 -2.18 -18.38 29.77
CA PHE A 48 -1.98 -18.59 28.32
C PHE A 48 -1.12 -17.47 27.70
N GLU A 49 -0.50 -16.64 28.52
CA GLU A 49 0.39 -15.54 28.13
C GLU A 49 1.50 -16.01 27.21
N THR A 50 2.12 -17.16 27.50
CA THR A 50 3.18 -17.70 26.64
C THR A 50 2.70 -17.99 25.22
N GLN A 51 1.49 -18.56 25.07
CA GLN A 51 0.92 -18.85 23.74
C GLN A 51 0.47 -17.56 23.05
N LYS A 52 -0.06 -16.60 23.81
CA LYS A 52 -0.45 -15.28 23.31
C LYS A 52 0.76 -14.52 22.77
N ASP A 53 1.81 -14.38 23.57
CA ASP A 53 3.03 -13.64 23.22
C ASP A 53 3.73 -14.31 22.05
N ALA A 54 3.83 -15.65 22.04
CA ALA A 54 4.40 -16.39 20.93
C ALA A 54 3.61 -16.25 19.61
N LEU A 55 2.30 -15.98 19.68
CA LEU A 55 1.46 -15.68 18.52
C LEU A 55 1.69 -14.23 18.06
N ILE A 56 1.66 -13.26 18.99
CA ILE A 56 1.93 -11.84 18.72
C ILE A 56 3.29 -11.70 18.03
N ASP A 57 4.35 -12.28 18.59
CA ASP A 57 5.70 -12.26 18.04
C ASP A 57 5.79 -12.82 16.61
N ALA A 58 4.90 -13.74 16.24
CA ALA A 58 4.88 -14.33 14.92
C ALA A 58 4.12 -13.47 13.91
N ILE A 59 2.93 -12.98 14.29
CA ILE A 59 2.11 -12.16 13.39
C ILE A 59 2.68 -10.76 13.22
N GLU A 60 3.33 -10.18 14.23
CA GLU A 60 3.96 -8.86 14.15
C GLU A 60 5.09 -8.81 13.11
N LYS A 61 5.82 -9.92 12.94
CA LYS A 61 6.90 -10.04 11.95
C LYS A 61 6.41 -10.03 10.49
N ILE A 62 5.11 -10.21 10.27
CA ILE A 62 4.54 -10.25 8.92
C ILE A 62 4.35 -8.83 8.43
N SER A 63 5.22 -8.41 7.50
CA SER A 63 5.03 -7.14 6.81
C SER A 63 4.17 -7.31 5.56
N LEU A 64 3.04 -6.60 5.52
CA LEU A 64 2.21 -6.47 4.31
C LEU A 64 2.73 -5.39 3.36
N SER A 65 3.75 -4.61 3.77
CA SER A 65 4.16 -3.41 3.05
C SER A 65 4.77 -3.68 1.66
N GLY A 66 5.27 -4.90 1.43
CA GLY A 66 5.83 -5.32 0.14
C GLY A 66 4.81 -5.93 -0.82
N LEU A 67 3.56 -6.09 -0.42
CA LEU A 67 2.51 -6.62 -1.29
C LEU A 67 1.99 -5.53 -2.22
N THR A 68 1.45 -5.91 -3.38
CA THR A 68 0.68 -5.00 -4.25
C THR A 68 -0.73 -4.75 -3.67
N ASN A 69 -1.44 -3.76 -4.18
CA ASN A 69 -2.84 -3.49 -3.81
C ASN A 69 -3.75 -4.67 -4.15
N GLU A 70 -3.51 -5.32 -5.29
CA GLU A 70 -4.28 -6.49 -5.71
C GLU A 70 -4.01 -7.71 -4.82
N GLN A 71 -2.78 -7.89 -4.36
CA GLN A 71 -2.41 -8.92 -3.39
C GLN A 71 -3.06 -8.68 -2.03
N GLU A 72 -3.06 -7.44 -1.51
CA GLU A 72 -3.79 -7.09 -0.27
C GLU A 72 -5.30 -7.32 -0.41
N ARG A 73 -5.89 -6.97 -1.56
CA ARG A 73 -7.30 -7.25 -1.85
C ARG A 73 -7.57 -8.75 -1.86
N MET A 74 -6.66 -9.56 -2.39
CA MET A 74 -6.79 -11.01 -2.38
C MET A 74 -6.70 -11.57 -0.95
N LEU A 75 -5.75 -11.11 -0.12
CA LEU A 75 -5.69 -11.47 1.30
C LEU A 75 -6.98 -11.12 2.05
N SER A 76 -7.61 -10.00 1.69
CA SER A 76 -8.90 -9.58 2.24
C SER A 76 -10.04 -10.51 1.79
N LYS A 77 -10.05 -10.93 0.52
CA LYS A 77 -11.00 -11.95 0.00
C LYS A 77 -10.79 -13.34 0.61
N LEU A 78 -9.56 -13.65 1.02
CA LEU A 78 -9.24 -14.84 1.79
C LEU A 78 -9.60 -14.70 3.28
N GLU A 79 -10.05 -13.53 3.70
CA GLU A 79 -10.43 -13.19 5.08
C GLU A 79 -9.29 -13.36 6.09
N ILE A 80 -8.04 -13.07 5.69
CA ILE A 80 -6.87 -13.21 6.58
C ILE A 80 -6.10 -11.92 6.82
N SER A 81 -6.35 -10.87 6.04
CA SER A 81 -5.67 -9.57 6.17
C SER A 81 -5.71 -9.00 7.59
N HIS A 82 -6.85 -9.12 8.27
CA HIS A 82 -7.08 -8.59 9.61
C HIS A 82 -6.49 -9.45 10.75
N TYR A 83 -5.89 -10.60 10.45
CA TYR A 83 -5.38 -11.54 11.46
C TYR A 83 -3.87 -11.73 11.41
N ILE A 84 -3.17 -10.96 10.56
CA ILE A 84 -1.72 -10.99 10.39
C ILE A 84 -1.16 -9.56 10.41
N GLY A 85 0.15 -9.43 10.63
CA GLY A 85 0.79 -8.13 10.74
C GLY A 85 0.33 -7.34 11.97
N SER A 86 0.62 -6.03 11.96
CA SER A 86 0.29 -5.11 13.07
C SER A 86 -1.22 -5.00 13.34
N GLU A 87 -2.05 -5.14 12.30
CA GLU A 87 -3.50 -5.13 12.46
C GLU A 87 -3.98 -6.41 13.16
N GLY A 88 -3.39 -7.56 12.82
CA GLY A 88 -3.62 -8.83 13.51
C GLY A 88 -3.31 -8.76 15.00
N VAL A 89 -2.20 -8.10 15.39
CA VAL A 89 -1.85 -7.87 16.80
C VAL A 89 -2.95 -7.07 17.50
N THR A 90 -3.29 -5.90 16.96
CA THR A 90 -4.34 -5.03 17.52
C THR A 90 -5.65 -5.78 17.68
N ASN A 91 -6.07 -6.53 16.66
CA ASN A 91 -7.33 -7.28 16.68
C ASN A 91 -7.31 -8.42 17.70
N LEU A 92 -6.18 -9.12 17.85
CA LEU A 92 -6.03 -10.17 18.87
C LEU A 92 -6.08 -9.58 20.28
N GLU A 93 -5.38 -8.48 20.52
CA GLU A 93 -5.38 -7.80 21.82
C GLU A 93 -6.76 -7.27 22.17
N ASP A 94 -7.43 -6.60 21.23
CA ASP A 94 -8.81 -6.11 21.38
C ASP A 94 -9.78 -7.26 21.69
N LEU A 95 -9.64 -8.38 20.97
CA LEU A 95 -10.45 -9.58 21.18
C LEU A 95 -10.32 -10.09 22.61
N LEU A 96 -9.08 -10.25 23.09
CA LEU A 96 -8.80 -10.78 24.43
C LEU A 96 -9.18 -9.78 25.53
N PHE A 97 -9.01 -8.47 25.28
CA PHE A 97 -9.34 -7.44 26.26
C PHE A 97 -10.85 -7.25 26.42
N ARG A 98 -11.59 -7.09 25.31
CA ARG A 98 -13.05 -6.89 25.32
C ARG A 98 -13.79 -8.08 25.93
N ASN A 99 -13.26 -9.28 25.71
CA ASN A 99 -13.82 -10.53 26.21
C ASN A 99 -13.06 -11.05 27.45
N SER A 100 -12.35 -10.19 28.18
CA SER A 100 -11.60 -10.58 29.38
C SER A 100 -12.47 -11.28 30.45
N LEU A 101 -13.78 -11.01 30.46
CA LEU A 101 -14.77 -11.66 31.33
C LEU A 101 -15.52 -12.82 30.66
N ASP A 102 -15.45 -12.95 29.33
CA ASP A 102 -16.09 -14.01 28.55
C ASP A 102 -15.05 -14.77 27.70
N ILE A 103 -14.26 -15.58 28.41
CA ILE A 103 -13.22 -16.41 27.81
C ILE A 103 -13.81 -17.37 26.76
N ALA A 104 -15.08 -17.79 26.91
CA ALA A 104 -15.72 -18.69 25.96
C ALA A 104 -15.92 -18.04 24.60
N THR A 105 -16.41 -16.79 24.58
CA THR A 105 -16.55 -16.01 23.33
C THR A 105 -15.19 -15.76 22.69
N ALA A 106 -14.19 -15.30 23.45
CA ALA A 106 -12.84 -15.12 22.91
C ALA A 106 -12.26 -16.42 22.35
N THR A 107 -12.44 -17.55 23.03
CA THR A 107 -11.96 -18.86 22.58
C THR A 107 -12.60 -19.26 21.25
N ALA A 108 -13.92 -19.07 21.12
CA ALA A 108 -14.64 -19.37 19.90
C ALA A 108 -14.17 -18.50 18.72
N GLU A 109 -13.91 -17.22 18.96
CA GLU A 109 -13.38 -16.30 17.94
C GLU A 109 -11.96 -16.67 17.52
N VAL A 110 -11.06 -16.99 18.46
CA VAL A 110 -9.70 -17.48 18.14
C VAL A 110 -9.76 -18.76 17.29
N ASN A 111 -10.69 -19.68 17.58
CA ASN A 111 -10.90 -20.87 16.77
C ASN A 111 -11.43 -20.55 15.36
N SER A 112 -12.32 -19.57 15.24
CA SER A 112 -12.82 -19.08 13.95
C SER A 112 -11.68 -18.53 13.09
N ILE A 113 -10.79 -17.71 13.68
CA ILE A 113 -9.60 -17.17 13.02
C ILE A 113 -8.67 -18.30 12.55
N HIS A 114 -8.39 -19.28 13.41
CA HIS A 114 -7.62 -20.47 13.04
C HIS A 114 -8.24 -21.21 11.82
N GLY A 115 -9.57 -21.37 11.79
CA GLY A 115 -10.29 -21.98 10.68
C GLY A 115 -10.13 -21.21 9.36
N LYS A 116 -10.26 -19.87 9.41
CA LYS A 116 -10.08 -18.99 8.25
C LYS A 116 -8.65 -19.05 7.70
N LEU A 117 -7.65 -18.96 8.57
CA LEU A 117 -6.24 -19.06 8.17
C LEU A 117 -5.93 -20.43 7.53
N THR A 118 -6.47 -21.51 8.09
CA THR A 118 -6.32 -22.85 7.52
C THR A 118 -6.92 -22.94 6.12
N GLN A 119 -8.14 -22.42 5.92
CA GLN A 119 -8.78 -22.39 4.60
C GLN A 119 -8.01 -21.52 3.60
N ALA A 120 -7.49 -20.38 4.03
CA ALA A 120 -6.72 -19.49 3.15
C ALA A 120 -5.42 -20.17 2.68
N ILE A 121 -4.71 -20.84 3.59
CA ILE A 121 -3.53 -21.65 3.26
C ILE A 121 -3.88 -22.78 2.28
N GLN A 122 -4.97 -23.52 2.52
CA GLN A 122 -5.41 -24.58 1.61
C GLN A 122 -5.75 -24.06 0.21
N LYS A 123 -6.44 -22.93 0.12
CA LYS A 123 -6.75 -22.28 -1.16
C LYS A 123 -5.46 -21.82 -1.87
N SER A 124 -4.52 -21.26 -1.12
CA SER A 124 -3.21 -20.85 -1.63
C SER A 124 -2.40 -22.04 -2.16
N ASP A 125 -2.37 -23.16 -1.43
CA ASP A 125 -1.73 -24.41 -1.86
C ASP A 125 -2.33 -24.96 -3.15
N GLN A 126 -3.66 -24.97 -3.25
CA GLN A 126 -4.37 -25.41 -4.45
C GLN A 126 -4.06 -24.51 -5.66
N LEU A 127 -4.02 -23.19 -5.46
CA LEU A 127 -3.64 -22.25 -6.51
C LEU A 127 -2.21 -22.50 -6.98
N LYS A 128 -1.27 -22.61 -6.05
CA LYS A 128 0.13 -22.90 -6.34
C LYS A 128 0.28 -24.22 -7.09
N SER A 129 -0.30 -25.31 -6.61
CA SER A 129 -0.19 -26.63 -7.26
C SER A 129 -0.76 -26.66 -8.68
N ASN A 130 -1.84 -25.90 -8.92
CA ASN A 130 -2.51 -25.87 -10.21
C ASN A 130 -1.83 -24.93 -11.22
N LEU A 131 -1.11 -23.91 -10.74
CA LEU A 131 -0.51 -22.88 -11.59
C LEU A 131 0.99 -23.08 -11.79
N ALA A 132 1.72 -23.61 -10.82
CA ALA A 132 3.17 -23.73 -10.86
C ALA A 132 3.68 -24.57 -12.04
N SER A 133 2.92 -25.57 -12.49
CA SER A 133 3.30 -26.39 -13.66
C SER A 133 2.88 -25.79 -15.01
N LEU A 134 2.14 -24.68 -15.00
CA LEU A 134 1.59 -24.03 -16.20
C LEU A 134 2.29 -22.72 -16.53
N ILE A 135 3.23 -22.29 -15.68
CA ILE A 135 3.91 -21.02 -15.76
C ILE A 135 5.39 -21.31 -15.59
N ASP A 136 6.17 -21.06 -16.62
CA ASP A 136 7.62 -20.99 -16.48
C ASP A 136 7.95 -19.73 -15.69
N VAL A 137 8.42 -19.95 -14.46
CA VAL A 137 8.88 -18.89 -13.55
C VAL A 137 10.33 -18.51 -13.89
N ASP A 138 11.04 -19.38 -14.61
CA ASP A 138 12.46 -19.30 -14.95
C ASP A 138 12.73 -18.91 -16.41
N ASP A 139 11.76 -18.30 -17.13
CA ASP A 139 12.04 -17.72 -18.45
C ASP A 139 12.90 -16.44 -18.27
N GLU A 140 14.19 -16.61 -17.92
CA GLU A 140 15.23 -15.57 -17.75
C GLU A 140 15.57 -14.82 -19.05
N ASP A 141 14.90 -15.12 -20.16
CA ASP A 141 15.20 -14.62 -21.50
C ASP A 141 14.37 -13.39 -21.92
N SER A 142 13.62 -12.78 -21.00
CA SER A 142 12.91 -11.54 -21.31
C SER A 142 13.64 -10.32 -20.74
N ASP A 143 13.93 -9.33 -21.58
CA ASP A 143 14.33 -7.97 -21.15
C ASP A 143 13.27 -7.33 -20.20
N GLU A 144 12.10 -7.98 -20.02
CA GLU A 144 11.04 -7.59 -19.10
C GLU A 144 11.35 -7.97 -17.64
N ASP A 145 12.27 -8.91 -17.37
CA ASP A 145 12.61 -9.36 -16.01
C ASP A 145 13.49 -8.38 -15.22
N GLU A 146 14.03 -7.34 -15.88
CA GLU A 146 14.67 -6.20 -15.22
C GLU A 146 13.71 -4.99 -15.05
N GLN A 147 12.52 -5.06 -15.65
CA GLN A 147 11.57 -3.94 -15.66
C GLN A 147 10.58 -4.03 -14.49
N VAL A 148 10.38 -2.90 -13.84
CA VAL A 148 9.31 -2.73 -12.86
C VAL A 148 8.00 -2.52 -13.60
N VAL A 149 6.97 -3.25 -13.18
CA VAL A 149 5.60 -3.01 -13.64
C VAL A 149 4.96 -1.95 -12.75
N MET A 150 4.70 -0.78 -13.32
CA MET A 150 3.91 0.28 -12.73
C MET A 150 2.45 0.15 -13.15
N ARG A 151 1.55 0.00 -12.19
CA ARG A 151 0.11 -0.16 -12.40
C ARG A 151 -0.62 1.10 -12.02
N VAL A 152 -1.35 1.68 -12.98
CA VAL A 152 -2.11 2.91 -12.82
C VAL A 152 -3.59 2.59 -12.74
N HIS A 153 -4.23 2.96 -11.64
CA HIS A 153 -5.67 2.76 -11.43
C HIS A 153 -6.44 4.07 -11.61
N PHE A 154 -7.38 4.07 -12.55
CA PHE A 154 -8.27 5.20 -12.81
C PHE A 154 -9.58 5.05 -12.01
N GLN A 155 -9.64 5.66 -10.83
CA GLN A 155 -10.77 5.60 -9.90
C GLN A 155 -11.25 7.01 -9.51
N ASN A 156 -12.39 7.11 -8.80
CA ASN A 156 -12.95 8.36 -8.30
C ASN A 156 -13.08 9.45 -9.40
N ASP A 157 -12.52 10.64 -9.17
CA ASP A 157 -12.61 11.80 -10.07
C ASP A 157 -11.72 11.68 -11.31
N VAL A 158 -10.83 10.66 -11.37
CA VAL A 158 -10.08 10.27 -12.57
C VAL A 158 -10.62 9.01 -13.24
N SER A 159 -11.83 8.58 -12.87
CA SER A 159 -12.51 7.45 -13.51
C SER A 159 -12.73 7.69 -15.02
N LEU A 160 -12.51 6.64 -15.79
CA LEU A 160 -12.63 6.67 -17.25
C LEU A 160 -14.02 6.19 -17.69
N ASN A 161 -14.94 7.14 -17.85
CA ASN A 161 -16.35 6.85 -18.16
C ASN A 161 -16.62 6.80 -19.66
N ASN A 162 -15.78 7.44 -20.48
CA ASN A 162 -15.92 7.47 -21.93
C ASN A 162 -14.56 7.65 -22.65
N LEU A 163 -14.57 7.60 -23.99
CA LEU A 163 -13.36 7.75 -24.82
C LEU A 163 -12.68 9.12 -24.71
N THR A 164 -13.44 10.17 -24.38
CA THR A 164 -12.88 11.51 -24.16
C THR A 164 -12.03 11.52 -22.89
N ASP A 165 -12.51 10.87 -21.82
CA ASP A 165 -11.76 10.72 -20.58
C ASP A 165 -10.49 9.91 -20.83
N PHE A 166 -10.60 8.80 -21.57
CA PHE A 166 -9.44 7.97 -21.93
C PHE A 166 -8.39 8.77 -22.70
N LYS A 167 -8.79 9.58 -23.69
CA LYS A 167 -7.87 10.46 -24.43
C LYS A 167 -7.21 11.49 -23.52
N LYS A 168 -7.97 12.15 -22.64
CA LYS A 168 -7.44 13.15 -21.71
C LYS A 168 -6.43 12.54 -20.73
N MET A 169 -6.79 11.41 -20.14
CA MET A 169 -5.91 10.72 -19.20
C MET A 169 -4.71 10.08 -19.90
N GLY A 170 -4.89 9.55 -21.11
CA GLY A 170 -3.78 9.08 -21.94
C GLY A 170 -2.78 10.19 -22.24
N ASN A 171 -3.25 11.38 -22.60
CA ASN A 171 -2.37 12.55 -22.77
C ASN A 171 -1.68 12.94 -21.45
N THR A 172 -2.40 12.92 -20.33
CA THR A 172 -1.85 13.23 -19.00
C THR A 172 -0.72 12.27 -18.65
N TRP A 173 -0.94 10.97 -18.84
CA TRP A 173 0.05 9.92 -18.57
C TRP A 173 1.20 9.90 -19.56
N TRP A 174 0.98 10.27 -20.82
CA TRP A 174 2.05 10.50 -21.77
C TRP A 174 2.96 11.66 -21.30
N GLU A 175 2.38 12.76 -20.79
CA GLU A 175 3.16 13.86 -20.24
C GLU A 175 3.92 13.47 -18.97
N ILE A 176 3.30 12.69 -18.07
CA ILE A 176 3.96 12.14 -16.87
C ILE A 176 5.14 11.27 -17.27
N GLY A 177 4.91 10.25 -18.10
CA GLY A 177 5.94 9.32 -18.56
C GLY A 177 7.08 10.04 -19.29
N ARG A 178 6.75 10.99 -20.18
CA ARG A 178 7.73 11.78 -20.91
C ARG A 178 8.69 12.54 -19.98
N GLY A 179 8.18 13.29 -19.01
CA GLY A 179 9.09 14.11 -18.18
C GLY A 179 9.92 13.29 -17.21
N ILE A 180 9.39 12.20 -16.67
CA ILE A 180 10.17 11.31 -15.81
C ILE A 180 11.23 10.56 -16.63
N ALA A 181 10.89 10.03 -17.82
CA ALA A 181 11.86 9.37 -18.70
C ALA A 181 12.98 10.33 -19.14
N MET A 182 12.62 11.54 -19.61
CA MET A 182 13.60 12.54 -20.03
C MET A 182 14.52 13.01 -18.89
N ALA A 183 14.01 13.04 -17.65
CA ALA A 183 14.80 13.37 -16.48
C ALA A 183 15.92 12.36 -16.23
N HIS A 184 15.73 11.10 -16.63
CA HIS A 184 16.73 10.04 -16.57
C HIS A 184 17.52 9.85 -17.88
N GLY A 185 17.29 10.70 -18.88
CA GLY A 185 17.95 10.58 -20.19
C GLY A 185 17.34 9.53 -21.13
N TYR A 186 16.15 9.03 -20.82
CA TYR A 186 15.39 8.08 -21.63
C TYR A 186 14.34 8.77 -22.50
N ALA A 187 13.87 8.04 -23.52
CA ALA A 187 12.80 8.48 -24.39
C ALA A 187 11.43 8.13 -23.78
N PRO A 188 10.35 8.88 -24.09
CA PRO A 188 9.00 8.51 -23.65
C PRO A 188 8.58 7.10 -24.08
N GLU A 189 9.09 6.63 -25.21
CA GLU A 189 8.84 5.30 -25.78
C GLU A 189 9.44 4.16 -24.94
N ASP A 190 10.36 4.47 -24.02
CA ASP A 190 10.92 3.51 -23.06
C ASP A 190 9.92 3.17 -21.94
N VAL A 191 8.81 3.91 -21.81
CA VAL A 191 7.67 3.59 -20.95
C VAL A 191 6.63 2.82 -21.76
N LYS A 192 6.58 1.49 -21.61
CA LYS A 192 5.77 0.61 -22.45
C LYS A 192 4.47 0.21 -21.79
N VAL A 193 3.34 0.30 -22.49
CA VAL A 193 2.07 -0.29 -22.03
C VAL A 193 2.10 -1.80 -22.27
N VAL A 194 2.09 -2.59 -21.19
CA VAL A 194 2.14 -4.06 -21.24
C VAL A 194 0.79 -4.72 -20.94
N GLY A 195 -0.18 -3.96 -20.42
CA GLY A 195 -1.51 -4.50 -20.11
C GLY A 195 -2.58 -3.44 -19.86
N ALA A 196 -3.84 -3.84 -20.04
CA ALA A 196 -5.01 -3.06 -19.61
C ALA A 196 -6.14 -3.96 -19.10
N GLN A 197 -6.72 -3.66 -17.93
CA GLN A 197 -7.74 -4.50 -17.28
C GLN A 197 -9.06 -3.72 -17.03
N LYS A 198 -10.19 -4.44 -16.92
CA LYS A 198 -11.54 -3.88 -16.76
C LYS A 198 -12.03 -3.96 -15.31
N GLY A 199 -12.43 -2.83 -14.73
CA GLY A 199 -13.15 -2.74 -13.44
C GLY A 199 -13.30 -1.32 -12.87
N SER A 200 -13.06 -0.28 -13.67
CA SER A 200 -12.04 0.79 -13.49
C SER A 200 -10.83 0.42 -14.35
N ILE A 201 -10.51 1.26 -15.34
CA ILE A 201 -9.43 0.96 -16.26
C ILE A 201 -8.15 0.93 -15.43
N ILE A 202 -7.37 -0.14 -15.60
CA ILE A 202 -6.03 -0.26 -15.03
C ILE A 202 -5.08 -0.32 -16.20
N ILE A 203 -4.03 0.50 -16.21
CA ILE A 203 -2.97 0.46 -17.22
C ILE A 203 -1.70 -0.07 -16.54
N GLU A 204 -1.10 -1.10 -17.12
CA GLU A 204 0.17 -1.67 -16.66
C GLU A 204 1.29 -1.18 -17.59
N LEU A 205 2.31 -0.56 -17.00
CA LEU A 205 3.45 0.05 -17.68
C LEU A 205 4.72 -0.65 -17.25
N ALA A 206 5.51 -1.17 -18.19
CA ALA A 206 6.85 -1.66 -17.89
C ALA A 206 7.85 -0.50 -18.00
N VAL A 207 8.61 -0.28 -16.93
CA VAL A 207 9.56 0.83 -16.77
C VAL A 207 10.82 0.36 -16.05
N ILE A 208 11.95 1.03 -16.29
CA ILE A 208 13.16 0.78 -15.51
C ILE A 208 13.01 1.24 -14.05
N ALA A 209 13.80 0.65 -13.15
CA ALA A 209 13.75 0.92 -11.71
C ALA A 209 13.90 2.41 -11.35
N ALA A 210 14.78 3.16 -12.04
CA ALA A 210 14.99 4.58 -11.80
C ALA A 210 13.73 5.44 -12.05
N ILE A 211 12.97 5.11 -13.10
CA ILE A 211 11.69 5.77 -13.44
C ILE A 211 10.64 5.46 -12.38
N ALA A 212 10.53 4.20 -11.97
CA ALA A 212 9.59 3.78 -10.92
C ALA A 212 9.92 4.42 -9.56
N THR A 213 11.20 4.51 -9.21
CA THR A 213 11.70 5.16 -7.99
C THR A 213 11.38 6.65 -7.97
N THR A 214 11.58 7.34 -9.09
CA THR A 214 11.25 8.77 -9.17
C THR A 214 9.75 9.00 -9.07
N THR A 215 8.95 8.16 -9.75
CA THR A 215 7.49 8.22 -9.67
C THR A 215 7.00 8.01 -8.25
N SER A 216 7.48 6.97 -7.55
CA SER A 216 7.13 6.70 -6.16
C SER A 216 7.57 7.82 -5.22
N THR A 217 8.74 8.43 -5.45
CA THR A 217 9.23 9.58 -4.64
C THR A 217 8.33 10.80 -4.80
N ILE A 218 7.87 11.09 -6.02
CA ILE A 218 6.92 12.19 -6.28
C ILE A 218 5.60 11.94 -5.56
N ILE A 219 5.02 10.74 -5.70
CA ILE A 219 3.75 10.37 -5.04
C ILE A 219 3.88 10.47 -3.52
N LEU A 220 4.96 9.92 -2.96
CA LEU A 220 5.23 9.97 -1.53
C LEU A 220 5.29 11.41 -1.03
N SER A 221 6.02 12.27 -1.74
CA SER A 221 6.18 13.66 -1.34
C SER A 221 4.85 14.43 -1.45
N ALA A 222 4.05 14.12 -2.46
CA ALA A 222 2.70 14.66 -2.63
C ALA A 222 1.78 14.29 -1.46
N LEU A 223 1.79 13.01 -1.07
CA LEU A 223 1.02 12.52 0.08
C LEU A 223 1.49 13.13 1.40
N LYS A 224 2.80 13.36 1.57
CA LYS A 224 3.34 14.09 2.73
C LYS A 224 2.83 15.53 2.79
N VAL A 225 2.76 16.23 1.65
CA VAL A 225 2.14 17.57 1.57
C VAL A 225 0.65 17.49 1.92
N ALA A 226 -0.07 16.54 1.33
CA ALA A 226 -1.50 16.34 1.59
C ALA A 226 -1.79 16.07 3.08
N ASP A 227 -1.02 15.20 3.73
CA ASP A 227 -1.14 14.91 5.17
C ASP A 227 -0.91 16.16 6.04
N ARG A 228 0.07 17.01 5.69
CA ARG A 228 0.30 18.28 6.38
C ARG A 228 -0.87 19.25 6.19
N VAL A 229 -1.35 19.42 4.97
CA VAL A 229 -2.52 20.27 4.65
C VAL A 229 -3.75 19.82 5.42
N LEU A 230 -4.06 18.52 5.41
CA LEU A 230 -5.19 17.96 6.16
C LEU A 230 -5.02 18.11 7.67
N THR A 231 -3.80 17.94 8.18
CA THR A 231 -3.50 18.18 9.60
C THR A 231 -3.74 19.64 10.00
N ILE A 232 -3.35 20.61 9.17
CA ILE A 232 -3.62 22.03 9.40
C ILE A 232 -5.12 22.30 9.40
N ARG A 233 -5.85 21.78 8.40
CA ARG A 233 -7.32 21.94 8.29
C ARG A 233 -8.05 21.32 9.48
N LYS A 234 -7.63 20.13 9.91
CA LYS A 234 -8.19 19.47 11.10
C LYS A 234 -8.01 20.33 12.36
N LYS A 235 -6.81 20.90 12.56
CA LYS A 235 -6.55 21.82 13.68
C LYS A 235 -7.42 23.09 13.61
N ALA A 236 -7.68 23.61 12.41
CA ALA A 236 -8.58 24.75 12.23
C ALA A 236 -10.01 24.41 12.65
N GLU A 237 -10.52 23.24 12.26
CA GLU A 237 -11.84 22.76 12.67
C GLU A 237 -11.92 22.45 14.18
N GLU A 238 -10.87 21.91 14.79
CA GLU A 238 -10.78 21.75 16.25
C GLU A 238 -10.89 23.11 16.97
N ILE A 239 -10.19 24.14 16.48
CA ILE A 239 -10.28 25.51 17.04
C ILE A 239 -11.68 26.09 16.90
N LYS A 240 -12.33 25.87 15.75
CA LYS A 240 -13.70 26.29 15.49
C LYS A 240 -14.69 25.60 16.43
N ALA A 241 -14.51 24.29 16.65
CA ALA A 241 -15.34 23.50 17.58
C ALA A 241 -15.21 23.98 19.03
N LEU A 242 -14.06 24.53 19.42
CA LEU A 242 -13.85 25.14 20.73
C LEU A 242 -14.63 26.45 20.94
N LYS A 243 -15.31 26.98 19.90
CA LYS A 243 -16.11 28.23 19.93
C LYS A 243 -15.37 29.43 20.53
N LEU A 244 -14.03 29.41 20.44
CA LEU A 244 -13.21 30.56 20.80
C LEU A 244 -13.54 31.66 19.80
N GLY A 245 -13.77 32.90 20.25
CA GLY A 245 -14.13 34.04 19.39
C GLY A 245 -13.03 34.50 18.40
N ASN A 246 -12.19 33.58 17.94
CA ASN A 246 -10.95 33.82 17.21
C ASN A 246 -11.10 33.44 15.72
N GLN A 247 -12.10 34.01 15.05
CA GLN A 247 -12.32 33.85 13.60
C GLN A 247 -11.08 34.22 12.76
N LYS A 248 -10.21 35.09 13.29
CA LYS A 248 -8.94 35.46 12.66
C LYS A 248 -7.98 34.26 12.58
N LEU A 249 -7.89 33.44 13.62
CA LEU A 249 -7.00 32.28 13.67
C LEU A 249 -7.47 31.16 12.72
N GLU A 250 -8.79 30.97 12.58
CA GLU A 250 -9.38 30.05 11.60
C GLU A 250 -9.02 30.46 10.16
N ALA A 251 -9.19 31.74 9.84
CA ALA A 251 -8.85 32.28 8.52
C ALA A 251 -7.34 32.21 8.21
N GLU A 252 -6.48 32.42 9.22
CA GLU A 252 -5.03 32.29 9.07
C GLU A 252 -4.59 30.85 8.84
N LEU A 253 -5.16 29.88 9.56
CA LEU A 253 -4.84 28.46 9.36
C LEU A 253 -5.32 27.92 8.00
N SER A 254 -6.49 28.37 7.53
CA SER A 254 -6.97 28.02 6.19
C SER A 254 -6.03 28.55 5.10
N LYS A 255 -5.58 29.82 5.22
CA LYS A 255 -4.58 30.39 4.31
C LYS A 255 -3.24 29.66 4.36
N GLU A 256 -2.80 29.26 5.56
CA GLU A 256 -1.56 28.49 5.70
C GLU A 256 -1.67 27.11 5.04
N ALA A 257 -2.84 26.46 5.11
CA ALA A 257 -3.08 25.20 4.42
C ALA A 257 -2.99 25.35 2.88
N ASP A 258 -3.56 26.42 2.33
CA ASP A 258 -3.49 26.69 0.88
C ASP A 258 -2.06 27.07 0.45
N LYS A 259 -1.33 27.79 1.31
CA LYS A 259 0.07 28.14 1.10
C LYS A 259 0.97 26.89 1.13
N GLU A 260 0.81 26.02 2.13
CA GLU A 260 1.52 24.75 2.24
C GLU A 260 1.30 23.87 1.01
N LYS A 261 0.07 23.83 0.48
CA LYS A 261 -0.22 23.11 -0.78
C LYS A 261 0.59 23.67 -1.94
N LYS A 262 0.64 24.99 -2.10
CA LYS A 262 1.35 25.64 -3.20
C LYS A 262 2.87 25.50 -3.08
N GLU A 263 3.43 25.81 -1.90
CA GLU A 263 4.87 25.71 -1.63
C GLU A 263 5.35 24.26 -1.66
N GLY A 264 4.51 23.32 -1.24
CA GLY A 264 4.77 21.88 -1.34
C GLY A 264 5.03 21.43 -2.78
N LEU A 265 4.20 21.85 -3.74
CA LEU A 265 4.39 21.50 -5.16
C LEU A 265 5.73 22.00 -5.72
N GLU A 266 6.08 23.25 -5.41
CA GLU A 266 7.35 23.86 -5.84
C GLU A 266 8.55 23.15 -5.19
N SER A 267 8.43 22.80 -3.90
CA SER A 267 9.46 22.08 -3.15
C SER A 267 9.72 20.69 -3.73
N ILE A 268 8.67 19.94 -4.07
CA ILE A 268 8.80 18.58 -4.65
C ILE A 268 9.57 18.64 -5.96
N THR A 269 9.18 19.55 -6.86
CA THR A 269 9.84 19.68 -8.16
C THR A 269 11.32 20.02 -8.00
N LYS A 270 11.64 20.91 -7.05
CA LYS A 270 13.02 21.31 -6.76
C LYS A 270 13.85 20.17 -6.17
N GLU A 271 13.29 19.43 -5.21
CA GLU A 271 13.94 18.28 -4.58
C GLU A 271 14.27 17.20 -5.60
N ILE A 272 13.30 16.80 -6.43
CA ILE A 272 13.51 15.81 -7.49
C ILE A 272 14.56 16.29 -8.50
N SER A 273 14.51 17.57 -8.90
CA SER A 273 15.49 18.13 -9.83
C SER A 273 16.92 18.09 -9.26
N VAL A 274 17.08 18.37 -7.96
CA VAL A 274 18.38 18.29 -7.27
C VAL A 274 18.86 16.84 -7.24
N ASN A 275 18.00 15.90 -6.85
CA ASN A 275 18.35 14.47 -6.76
C ASN A 275 18.75 13.89 -8.13
N LEU A 276 18.13 14.36 -9.21
CA LEU A 276 18.44 13.94 -10.58
C LEU A 276 19.53 14.78 -11.26
N ASN A 277 20.17 15.70 -10.52
CA ASN A 277 21.19 16.62 -11.05
C ASN A 277 20.73 17.44 -12.28
N ILE A 278 19.44 17.79 -12.36
CA ILE A 278 18.86 18.57 -13.44
C ILE A 278 18.98 20.05 -13.11
N ASN A 279 19.85 20.75 -13.83
CA ASN A 279 20.08 22.17 -13.60
C ASN A 279 19.14 23.03 -14.43
N GLN A 280 18.40 23.92 -13.76
CA GLN A 280 17.44 24.84 -14.39
C GLN A 280 18.05 25.72 -15.51
N ASN A 281 19.36 25.99 -15.45
CA ASN A 281 20.08 26.82 -16.40
C ASN A 281 20.72 26.05 -17.57
N GLY A 282 20.93 24.73 -17.45
CA GLY A 282 21.56 23.89 -18.48
C GLY A 282 20.59 22.93 -19.16
N ASP A 283 19.61 22.43 -18.40
CA ASP A 283 18.60 21.45 -18.81
C ASP A 283 17.19 22.07 -18.84
N GLY A 284 17.07 23.33 -19.26
CA GLY A 284 15.84 24.12 -19.13
C GLY A 284 14.59 23.48 -19.77
N GLU A 285 14.74 22.64 -20.81
CA GLU A 285 13.65 21.83 -21.34
C GLU A 285 13.30 20.65 -20.41
N LYS A 286 14.28 19.84 -19.99
CA LYS A 286 14.03 18.71 -19.08
C LYS A 286 13.39 19.17 -17.78
N PHE A 287 13.84 20.30 -17.22
CA PHE A 287 13.26 20.87 -16.01
C PHE A 287 11.78 21.22 -16.20
N LYS A 288 11.43 21.93 -17.29
CA LYS A 288 10.03 22.33 -17.56
C LYS A 288 9.12 21.12 -17.80
N VAL A 289 9.62 20.11 -18.50
CA VAL A 289 8.86 18.89 -18.78
C VAL A 289 8.67 18.12 -17.47
N LEU A 290 9.72 17.96 -16.66
CA LEU A 290 9.65 17.32 -15.34
C LEU A 290 8.68 18.05 -14.40
N GLU A 291 8.74 19.38 -14.31
CA GLU A 291 7.81 20.20 -13.52
C GLU A 291 6.35 19.93 -13.90
N LYS A 292 6.07 19.85 -15.21
CA LYS A 292 4.74 19.51 -15.71
C LYS A 292 4.33 18.08 -15.31
N SER A 293 5.23 17.12 -15.42
CA SER A 293 4.98 15.73 -15.04
C SER A 293 4.70 15.57 -13.54
N VAL A 294 5.50 16.23 -12.70
CA VAL A 294 5.30 16.27 -11.23
C VAL A 294 3.92 16.82 -10.92
N LYS A 295 3.55 17.97 -11.50
CA LYS A 295 2.24 18.57 -11.29
C LYS A 295 1.10 17.66 -11.74
N ASN A 296 1.19 17.07 -12.93
CA ASN A 296 0.16 16.17 -13.45
C ASN A 296 -0.01 14.92 -12.58
N LEU A 297 1.10 14.34 -12.10
CA LEU A 297 1.06 13.16 -11.23
C LEU A 297 0.44 13.49 -9.88
N ILE A 298 0.77 14.64 -9.30
CA ILE A 298 0.16 15.11 -8.05
C ILE A 298 -1.34 15.32 -8.22
N GLU A 299 -1.76 16.02 -9.28
CA GLU A 299 -3.18 16.24 -9.57
C GLU A 299 -3.93 14.92 -9.81
N PHE A 300 -3.28 13.90 -10.39
CA PHE A 300 -3.86 12.58 -10.59
C PHE A 300 -4.13 11.88 -9.25
N VAL A 301 -3.14 11.87 -8.35
CA VAL A 301 -3.28 11.27 -7.01
C VAL A 301 -4.29 12.02 -6.14
N GLU A 302 -4.27 13.36 -6.16
CA GLU A 302 -5.24 14.18 -5.42
C GLU A 302 -6.69 13.92 -5.83
N LYS A 303 -6.93 13.51 -7.09
CA LYS A 303 -8.26 13.17 -7.60
C LYS A 303 -8.62 11.69 -7.40
N GLY A 304 -7.84 10.97 -6.59
CA GLY A 304 -8.09 9.58 -6.22
C GLY A 304 -7.61 8.56 -7.23
N GLY A 305 -6.66 8.91 -8.09
CA GLY A 305 -5.91 7.95 -8.89
C GLY A 305 -4.87 7.23 -8.04
N GLU A 306 -4.74 5.91 -8.21
CA GLU A 306 -3.77 5.11 -7.46
C GLU A 306 -2.66 4.63 -8.40
N VAL A 307 -1.42 4.56 -7.90
CA VAL A 307 -0.28 3.98 -8.62
C VAL A 307 0.37 2.94 -7.72
N ASP A 308 0.52 1.74 -8.26
CA ASP A 308 1.09 0.58 -7.58
C ASP A 308 2.29 0.06 -8.39
N PHE A 309 3.21 -0.63 -7.72
CA PHE A 309 4.43 -1.14 -8.34
C PHE A 309 4.61 -2.61 -7.99
N TYR A 310 4.96 -3.41 -8.99
CA TYR A 310 5.35 -4.80 -8.83
C TYR A 310 6.69 -5.01 -9.54
N SER A 311 7.61 -5.65 -8.83
CA SER A 311 8.94 -5.99 -9.34
C SER A 311 9.10 -7.51 -9.35
N PRO A 312 9.67 -8.10 -10.41
CA PRO A 312 10.05 -9.52 -10.41
C PRO A 312 11.14 -9.81 -9.36
N GLU A 313 11.20 -11.04 -8.84
CA GLU A 313 12.12 -11.43 -7.76
C GLU A 313 13.61 -11.31 -8.14
N SER A 314 13.94 -11.33 -9.43
CA SER A 314 15.30 -11.12 -9.97
C SER A 314 15.88 -9.73 -9.70
N SER A 315 15.03 -8.76 -9.34
CA SER A 315 15.40 -7.34 -9.23
C SER A 315 15.70 -6.87 -7.80
N GLU A 316 15.77 -7.78 -6.82
CA GLU A 316 15.87 -7.43 -5.39
C GLU A 316 17.22 -6.80 -4.98
N ASP A 317 18.31 -7.03 -5.73
CA ASP A 317 19.63 -6.44 -5.45
C ASP A 317 19.81 -5.01 -6.00
N ASN A 318 18.75 -4.43 -6.61
CA ASN A 318 18.80 -3.07 -7.16
C ASN A 318 18.39 -2.02 -6.12
N GLN A 319 19.30 -1.10 -5.78
CA GLN A 319 19.06 -0.01 -4.82
C GLN A 319 17.83 0.85 -5.15
N ASP A 320 17.54 1.06 -6.43
CA ASP A 320 16.34 1.79 -6.86
C ASP A 320 15.07 1.00 -6.50
N VAL A 321 15.08 -0.32 -6.71
CA VAL A 321 13.95 -1.19 -6.35
C VAL A 321 13.74 -1.22 -4.84
N GLU A 322 14.82 -1.27 -4.03
CA GLU A 322 14.72 -1.17 -2.58
C GLU A 322 14.10 0.17 -2.13
N GLN A 323 14.59 1.29 -2.67
CA GLN A 323 14.06 2.61 -2.34
C GLN A 323 12.60 2.76 -2.78
N MET A 324 12.24 2.23 -3.94
CA MET A 324 10.86 2.19 -4.43
C MET A 324 9.96 1.39 -3.49
N LYS A 325 10.39 0.20 -3.03
CA LYS A 325 9.65 -0.62 -2.06
C LYS A 325 9.43 0.15 -0.75
N VAL A 326 10.44 0.88 -0.25
CA VAL A 326 10.33 1.74 0.94
C VAL A 326 9.33 2.87 0.72
N ASN A 327 9.43 3.57 -0.42
CA ASN A 327 8.52 4.66 -0.76
C ASN A 327 7.08 4.16 -0.82
N PHE A 328 6.85 3.02 -1.47
CA PHE A 328 5.53 2.44 -1.64
C PHE A 328 4.89 2.00 -0.32
N ALA A 329 5.68 1.41 0.57
CA ALA A 329 5.26 1.11 1.93
C ALA A 329 4.78 2.36 2.68
N GLU A 330 5.46 3.49 2.50
CA GLU A 330 5.09 4.76 3.12
C GLU A 330 3.87 5.42 2.44
N ILE A 331 3.78 5.35 1.10
CA ILE A 331 2.62 5.77 0.31
C ILE A 331 1.34 5.11 0.84
N LYS A 332 1.34 3.78 0.95
CA LYS A 332 0.18 3.02 1.46
C LYS A 332 -0.24 3.43 2.87
N LYS A 333 0.72 3.70 3.75
CA LYS A 333 0.44 4.19 5.11
C LYS A 333 -0.19 5.57 5.08
N LEU A 334 0.32 6.47 4.24
CA LEU A 334 -0.20 7.82 4.10
C LEU A 334 -1.57 7.85 3.44
N GLU A 335 -1.82 7.06 2.40
CA GLU A 335 -3.15 6.93 1.78
C GLU A 335 -4.21 6.49 2.79
N LYS A 336 -3.93 5.44 3.58
CA LYS A 336 -4.82 4.98 4.66
C LYS A 336 -5.07 6.09 5.69
N ARG A 337 -4.04 6.86 6.04
CA ARG A 337 -4.16 7.96 7.00
C ARG A 337 -4.96 9.14 6.44
N VAL A 338 -4.73 9.53 5.19
CA VAL A 338 -5.46 10.60 4.50
C VAL A 338 -6.95 10.27 4.42
N LEU A 339 -7.30 9.07 3.95
CA LEU A 339 -8.68 8.59 3.90
C LEU A 339 -9.36 8.57 5.29
N ALA A 340 -8.62 8.19 6.34
CA ALA A 340 -9.13 8.19 7.70
C ALA A 340 -9.37 9.59 8.28
N ILE A 341 -8.68 10.62 7.78
CA ILE A 341 -8.91 12.01 8.17
C ILE A 341 -10.12 12.58 7.43
N GLU A 342 -10.22 12.35 6.12
CA GLU A 342 -11.34 12.84 5.29
C GLU A 342 -12.69 12.27 5.72
N SER A 343 -12.74 10.97 6.05
CA SER A 343 -13.95 10.29 6.54
C SER A 343 -14.41 10.75 7.93
N LYS A 344 -13.54 11.38 8.73
CA LYS A 344 -13.88 11.96 10.04
C LYS A 344 -14.21 13.46 9.97
N SER A 345 -13.92 14.10 8.85
CA SER A 345 -14.21 15.52 8.59
C SER A 345 -15.50 15.76 7.80
N SER A 346 -16.13 14.68 7.33
CA SER A 346 -17.49 14.65 6.77
C SER A 346 -18.50 14.26 7.84
#